data_AF-A0A830ERJ5-F1
#
_entry.id   AF-A0A830ERJ5-F1
#
_cell.length_a   1.000
_cell.length_b   1.000
_cell.length_c   1.000
_cell.angle_alpha   90.00
_cell.angle_beta   90.00
_cell.angle_gamma   90.00
#
_symmetry.space_group_name_H-M   'P 1'
#
loop_
_entity.id
_entity.type
_entity.pdbx_description
1 polymer ?
#
loop_
_entity_poly.entity_id
_entity_poly.type
_entity_poly.pdbx_seq_one_letter_code
_entity_poly.pdbx_strand_id
1 'polypeptide(L)' 'MGYRILADENVEQATINYLRKLGHDVEWIGDVEELGLGAGDESIATYGRETDRLILTQDDDFFTQMDVEETA' A
#
# COMPACT_ATOMS: atom_id res chain seq x y z
N MET A 1 -9.51 -8.87 -14.78
CA MET A 1 -9.34 -7.44 -14.50
C MET A 1 -8.70 -7.38 -13.12
N GLY A 2 -7.46 -6.92 -13.02
CA GLY A 2 -6.68 -6.96 -11.79
C GLY A 2 -6.35 -5.55 -11.31
N TYR A 3 -6.48 -5.29 -10.02
CA TYR A 3 -5.95 -4.10 -9.37
C TYR A 3 -4.43 -4.13 -9.26
N ARG A 4 -3.84 -2.93 -9.22
CA ARG A 4 -2.47 -2.69 -8.79
C ARG A 4 -2.51 -2.31 -7.31
N ILE A 5 -1.84 -3.08 -6.48
CA ILE A 5 -1.96 -3.03 -5.02
C ILE A 5 -0.57 -2.82 -4.44
N LEU A 6 -0.48 -1.95 -3.43
CA LEU A 6 0.63 -1.82 -2.52
C LEU A 6 0.18 -2.36 -1.16
N ALA A 7 0.68 -3.53 -0.78
CA ALA A 7 0.37 -4.18 0.49
C ALA A 7 1.34 -3.70 1.56
N ASP A 8 0.79 -3.22 2.67
CA ASP A 8 1.55 -2.80 3.85
C ASP A 8 2.32 -3.97 4.52
N GLU A 9 3.26 -3.66 5.42
CA GLU A 9 4.09 -4.63 6.13
C GLU A 9 3.28 -5.62 6.96
N ASN A 10 2.12 -5.20 7.49
CA ASN A 10 1.29 -6.03 8.35
C ASN A 10 0.37 -6.99 7.57
N VAL A 11 0.29 -6.86 6.23
CA VAL A 11 -0.48 -7.78 5.39
C VAL A 11 0.22 -9.14 5.29
N GLU A 12 -0.51 -10.22 5.57
CA GLU A 12 0.09 -11.55 5.56
C GLU A 12 0.54 -11.97 4.15
N GLN A 13 1.72 -12.59 4.07
CA GLN A 13 2.27 -13.12 2.81
C GLN A 13 1.32 -14.11 2.10
N ALA A 14 0.49 -14.84 2.85
CA ALA A 14 -0.53 -15.71 2.27
C ALA A 14 -1.59 -14.92 1.48
N THR A 15 -2.02 -13.77 2.00
CA THR A 15 -2.97 -12.84 1.37
C THR A 15 -2.38 -12.27 0.07
N ILE A 16 -1.14 -11.79 0.13
CA ILE A 16 -0.41 -11.27 -1.04
C ILE A 16 -0.30 -12.32 -2.14
N ASN A 17 0.12 -13.54 -1.77
CA ASN A 17 0.24 -14.65 -2.71
C ASN A 17 -1.10 -15.06 -3.33
N TYR A 18 -2.19 -14.98 -2.56
CA TYR A 18 -3.52 -15.28 -3.08
C TYR A 18 -4.01 -14.21 -4.05
N LEU A 19 -3.80 -12.93 -3.74
CA LEU A 19 -4.13 -11.82 -4.64
C LEU A 19 -3.37 -11.91 -5.98
N ARG A 20 -2.07 -12.23 -5.93
CA ARG A 20 -1.27 -12.48 -7.14
C ARG A 20 -1.84 -13.64 -7.98
N LYS A 21 -2.26 -14.75 -7.33
CA LYS A 21 -2.92 -15.88 -8.02
C LYS A 21 -4.26 -15.51 -8.66
N LEU A 22 -4.98 -14.53 -8.11
CA LEU A 22 -6.21 -13.98 -8.69
C LEU A 22 -5.94 -13.03 -9.88
N GLY A 23 -4.68 -12.74 -10.18
CA GLY A 23 -4.27 -11.90 -11.30
C GLY A 23 -4.14 -10.41 -10.96
N HIS A 24 -3.96 -10.07 -9.68
CA HIS A 24 -3.61 -8.71 -9.24
C HIS A 24 -2.10 -8.47 -9.34
N ASP A 25 -1.72 -7.24 -9.64
CA ASP A 25 -0.34 -6.76 -9.55
C ASP A 25 -0.12 -6.28 -8.11
N VAL A 26 0.61 -7.05 -7.30
CA VAL A 26 0.78 -6.75 -5.87
C VAL A 26 2.26 -6.58 -5.54
N GLU A 27 2.62 -5.39 -5.10
CA GLU A 27 3.87 -5.08 -4.42
C GLU A 27 3.64 -5.09 -2.92
N TRP A 28 4.66 -5.50 -2.17
CA TRP A 28 4.67 -5.47 -0.71
C TRP A 28 5.74 -4.47 -0.28
N ILE A 29 5.45 -3.60 0.68
CA ILE A 29 6.38 -2.50 1.01
C ILE A 29 7.78 -2.99 1.43
N GLY A 30 7.88 -4.19 2.02
CA GLY A 30 9.16 -4.78 2.39
C GLY A 30 10.05 -5.20 1.20
N ASP A 31 9.47 -5.34 0.00
CA ASP A 31 10.19 -5.64 -1.25
C ASP A 31 10.46 -4.38 -2.09
N VAL A 32 9.95 -3.21 -1.69
CA VAL A 32 10.10 -1.92 -2.39
C VAL A 32 11.30 -1.17 -1.82
N GLU A 33 12.29 -0.86 -2.66
CA GLU A 33 13.55 -0.23 -2.24
C GLU A 33 13.34 1.16 -1.63
N GLU A 34 12.35 1.91 -2.12
CA GLU A 34 12.03 3.27 -1.69
C GLU A 34 11.22 3.34 -0.37
N LEU A 35 10.67 2.22 0.10
CA LEU A 35 9.85 2.16 1.32
C LEU A 35 10.54 1.34 2.41
N GLY A 36 10.47 0.01 2.32
CA GLY A 36 10.92 -0.91 3.36
C GLY A 36 9.98 -0.99 4.58
N LEU A 37 10.37 -1.82 5.55
CA LEU A 37 9.63 -1.99 6.80
C LEU A 37 9.72 -0.73 7.67
N GLY A 38 8.62 -0.36 8.31
CA GLY A 38 8.49 0.88 9.08
C GLY A 38 8.45 2.16 8.23
N ALA A 39 8.17 2.05 6.93
CA ALA A 39 7.90 3.22 6.09
C ALA A 39 6.71 4.03 6.65
N GLY A 40 6.84 5.36 6.69
CA GLY A 40 5.77 6.22 7.21
C GLY A 40 4.66 6.43 6.17
N ASP A 41 3.43 6.70 6.65
CA ASP A 41 2.23 6.92 5.83
C ASP A 41 2.45 7.82 4.62
N GLU A 42 3.10 8.98 4.79
CA GLU A 42 3.35 9.95 3.72
C GLU A 42 4.17 9.33 2.57
N SER A 43 5.20 8.54 2.91
CA SER A 43 6.03 7.85 1.91
C SER A 43 5.24 6.75 1.19
N ILE A 44 4.43 5.98 1.91
CA ILE A 44 3.58 4.92 1.36
C ILE A 44 2.53 5.54 0.41
N ALA A 45 1.89 6.65 0.79
CA ALA A 45 0.92 7.31 -0.08
C ALA A 45 1.54 8.01 -1.28
N THR A 46 2.71 8.61 -1.12
CA THR A 46 3.45 9.21 -2.24
C THR A 46 3.77 8.12 -3.26
N TYR A 47 4.34 7.00 -2.81
CA TYR A 47 4.63 5.86 -3.67
C TYR A 47 3.36 5.30 -4.32
N GLY A 48 2.29 5.08 -3.54
CA GLY A 48 1.01 4.58 -4.04
C GLY A 48 0.40 5.50 -5.12
N ARG A 49 0.49 6.82 -4.95
CA ARG A 49 0.04 7.80 -5.95
C ARG A 49 0.92 7.80 -7.20
N GLU A 50 2.24 7.89 -7.05
CA GLU A 50 3.18 7.94 -8.16
C GLU A 50 3.16 6.68 -9.01
N THR A 51 2.90 5.53 -8.37
CA THR A 51 2.84 4.22 -9.03
C THR A 51 1.43 3.79 -9.40
N ASP A 52 0.39 4.60 -9.18
CA ASP A 52 -1.03 4.25 -9.46
C ASP A 52 -1.45 2.91 -8.83
N ARG A 53 -1.30 2.79 -7.51
CA ARG A 53 -1.62 1.60 -6.71
C ARG A 53 -2.62 1.90 -5.59
N LEU A 54 -3.54 0.97 -5.38
CA LEU A 54 -4.40 0.95 -4.19
C LEU A 54 -3.59 0.46 -2.99
N ILE A 55 -3.69 1.18 -1.87
CA ILE A 55 -3.04 0.77 -0.63
C ILE A 55 -3.94 -0.24 0.10
N LEU A 56 -3.36 -1.37 0.50
CA LEU A 56 -3.98 -2.38 1.35
C LEU A 56 -3.23 -2.39 2.68
N THR A 57 -3.85 -1.84 3.72
CA THR A 57 -3.33 -1.82 5.09
C THR A 57 -4.32 -2.47 6.05
N GLN A 58 -3.82 -2.95 7.20
CA GLN A 58 -4.63 -3.34 8.35
C GLN A 58 -4.66 -2.28 9.47
N ASP A 59 -3.89 -1.21 9.31
CA ASP A 59 -3.86 -0.11 10.28
C ASP A 59 -5.23 0.56 10.34
N ASP A 60 -5.69 0.86 11.55
CA ASP A 60 -6.92 1.62 11.79
C ASP A 60 -6.68 3.13 11.85
N ASP A 61 -5.41 3.56 11.79
CA ASP A 61 -4.97 4.93 11.92
C ASP A 61 -4.21 5.50 10.71
N PHE A 62 -4.11 4.74 9.61
CA PHE A 62 -3.51 5.18 8.35
C PHE A 62 -4.14 6.49 7.86
N PHE A 63 -3.38 7.59 7.86
CA PHE A 63 -3.87 8.95 7.59
C PHE A 63 -4.93 9.49 8.56
N THR A 64 -4.93 9.15 9.85
CA THR A 64 -5.87 9.73 10.82
C THR A 64 -5.71 11.24 11.07
N GLN A 65 -4.69 11.88 10.49
CA GLN A 65 -4.65 13.33 10.29
C GLN A 65 -4.90 13.65 8.81
N MET A 66 -6.13 13.42 8.33
CA MET A 66 -6.58 14.03 7.08
C MET A 66 -6.83 15.52 7.34
N ASP A 67 -5.91 16.40 6.96
CA ASP A 67 -6.25 17.80 6.78
C ASP A 67 -7.19 17.89 5.58
N VAL A 68 -8.47 18.17 5.86
CA VAL A 68 -9.55 18.20 4.84
C VAL A 68 -9.22 19.18 3.70
N GLU A 69 -8.29 20.11 3.93
CA GLU A 69 -7.82 21.11 2.97
C GLU A 69 -6.90 20.53 1.87
N GLU A 70 -6.34 19.33 2.03
CA GLU A 70 -5.37 18.74 1.08
C GLU A 70 -6.00 17.89 -0.05
N THR A 71 -7.34 17.84 -0.13
CA THR A 71 -8.07 16.99 -1.11
C THR A 71 -8.67 17.76 -2.29
N ALA A 72 -8.19 18.98 -2.58
CA ALA A 72 -8.70 19.83 -3.68
C ALA A 72 -7.84 19.77 -4.96
#